data_AF-A0A7W0N9F7-F1
#
_entry.id   AF-A0A7W0N9F7-F1
#
_cell.length_a   1.000
_cell.length_b   1.000
_cell.length_c   1.000
_cell.angle_alpha   90.00
_cell.angle_beta   90.00
_cell.angle_gamma   90.00
#
_symmetry.space_group_name_H-M   'P 1'
#
loop_
_entity.id
_entity.type
_entity.pdbx_description
1 polymer ?
#
loop_
_entity_poly.entity_id
_entity_poly.type
_entity_poly.pdbx_seq_one_letter_code
_entity_poly.pdbx_strand_id
1 'polypeptide(L)'
;MAQSLAGRGESAWDDVQRMIGVDEALARILASFAPLPAETLPLLAAQDRVLAEAITAFGDIPPFTNSAMDGYAVRAADTVGATIVSPIHLRVTGEIPAGAAPDPEHLVEAGGAIRIMTGAPMPPGADAVVRFEETDEFEHPSGRNGRAGQDIGVT
;
A
#
# COMPACT_ATOMS: atom_id res chain seq x y z
N MET A 1 61.36 69.14 22.62
CA MET A 1 60.84 68.31 23.72
C MET A 1 59.89 67.29 23.15
N ALA A 2 60.30 66.02 23.21
CA ALA A 2 59.57 64.75 23.10
C ALA A 2 58.45 64.56 22.04
N GLN A 3 58.70 63.55 21.21
CA GLN A 3 57.78 62.78 20.36
C GLN A 3 56.70 62.05 21.20
N SER A 4 55.60 61.62 20.57
CA SER A 4 55.07 60.22 20.63
C SER A 4 53.73 60.14 19.89
N LEU A 5 53.74 59.85 18.59
CA LEU A 5 53.23 58.60 18.00
C LEU A 5 52.69 57.57 19.01
N ALA A 6 51.42 57.22 18.87
CA ALA A 6 50.89 55.88 19.14
C ALA A 6 49.58 55.73 18.38
N GLY A 7 49.68 55.43 17.08
CA GLY A 7 48.59 54.75 16.38
C GLY A 7 48.35 53.46 17.14
N ARG A 8 47.17 53.32 17.74
CA ARG A 8 46.75 52.07 18.37
C ARG A 8 46.62 51.06 17.25
N GLY A 9 47.59 50.16 17.16
CA GLY A 9 47.53 49.03 16.24
C GLY A 9 46.37 48.15 16.64
N GLU A 10 45.42 47.98 15.72
CA GLU A 10 44.53 46.82 15.73
C GLU A 10 45.42 45.60 15.57
N SER A 11 45.46 44.74 16.59
CA SER A 11 46.32 43.57 16.56
C SER A 11 45.62 42.46 15.77
N ALA A 12 46.35 41.73 14.94
CA ALA A 12 45.82 40.58 14.19
C ALA A 12 45.25 39.46 15.10
N TRP A 13 45.46 39.56 16.42
CA TRP A 13 44.96 38.64 17.44
C TRP A 13 43.58 39.05 18.00
N ASP A 14 43.21 40.34 17.91
CA ASP A 14 41.86 40.82 18.23
C ASP A 14 40.81 40.22 17.28
N ASP A 15 41.22 39.88 16.04
CA ASP A 15 40.37 39.25 15.03
C ASP A 15 40.09 37.76 15.30
N VAL A 16 41.06 37.03 15.87
CA VAL A 16 40.87 35.62 16.27
C VAL A 16 39.94 35.53 17.48
N GLN A 17 40.04 36.47 18.42
CA GLN A 17 39.11 36.57 19.56
C GLN A 17 37.69 37.03 19.16
N ARG A 18 37.52 37.53 17.92
CA ARG A 18 36.23 37.83 17.30
C ARG A 18 35.68 36.70 16.40
N MET A 19 36.42 35.62 16.16
CA MET A 19 35.94 34.50 15.36
C MET A 19 34.86 33.74 16.11
N ILE A 20 33.64 33.79 15.57
CA ILE A 20 32.53 32.97 16.04
C ILE A 20 32.73 31.51 15.67
N GLY A 21 32.17 30.60 16.48
CA GLY A 21 32.20 29.17 16.18
C GLY A 21 31.40 28.83 14.91
N VAL A 22 31.66 27.67 14.32
CA VAL A 22 30.96 27.21 13.11
C VAL A 22 29.44 27.14 13.32
N ASP A 23 28.99 26.61 14.46
CA ASP A 23 27.56 26.52 14.79
C ASP A 23 26.92 27.91 14.94
N GLU A 24 27.64 28.86 15.53
CA GLU A 24 27.19 30.24 15.66
C GLU A 24 27.13 30.93 14.29
N ALA A 25 28.14 30.73 13.44
CA ALA A 25 28.15 31.23 12.07
C ALA A 25 26.98 30.67 11.26
N LEU A 26 26.75 29.35 11.33
CA LEU A 26 25.65 28.67 10.66
C LEU A 26 24.30 29.20 11.15
N ALA A 27 24.11 29.34 12.46
CA ALA A 27 22.88 29.86 13.04
C ALA A 27 22.60 31.30 12.57
N ARG A 28 23.62 32.17 12.54
CA ARG A 28 23.49 33.55 12.03
C ARG A 28 23.14 33.59 10.54
N ILE A 29 23.78 32.73 9.73
CA ILE A 29 23.48 32.61 8.29
C ILE A 29 22.04 32.16 8.10
N LEU A 30 21.61 31.06 8.75
CA LEU A 30 20.24 30.55 8.62
C LEU A 30 19.18 31.53 9.12
N ALA A 31 19.47 32.28 10.20
CA ALA A 31 18.58 33.32 10.71
C ALA A 31 18.39 34.51 9.75
N SER A 32 19.25 34.65 8.74
CA SER A 32 19.15 35.71 7.73
C SER A 32 18.22 35.35 6.57
N PHE A 33 17.73 34.10 6.50
CA PHE A 33 16.85 33.62 5.45
C PHE A 33 15.52 33.11 6.04
N ALA A 34 14.46 33.24 5.25
CA ALA A 34 13.18 32.59 5.52
C ALA A 34 12.91 31.57 4.41
N PRO A 35 12.18 30.47 4.70
CA PRO A 35 11.66 29.59 3.66
C PRO A 35 10.85 30.38 2.62
N LEU A 36 10.97 29.98 1.36
CA LEU A 36 10.17 30.56 0.28
C LEU A 36 8.69 30.18 0.45
N PRO A 37 7.76 30.99 -0.08
CA PRO A 37 6.35 30.62 -0.14
C PRO A 37 6.15 29.27 -0.85
N ALA A 38 5.17 28.51 -0.38
CA ALA A 38 4.76 27.27 -1.02
C ALA A 38 4.17 27.55 -2.41
N GLU A 39 4.39 26.63 -3.34
CA GLU A 39 3.73 26.64 -4.64
C GLU A 39 3.15 25.26 -4.96
N THR A 40 2.03 25.27 -5.68
CA THR A 40 1.37 24.04 -6.17
C THR A 40 1.85 23.75 -7.58
N LEU A 41 2.42 22.56 -7.76
CA LEU A 41 2.97 22.11 -9.04
C LEU A 41 2.32 20.80 -9.47
N PRO A 42 2.24 20.52 -10.79
CA PRO A 42 1.97 19.19 -11.27
C PRO A 42 2.99 18.19 -10.71
N LEU A 43 2.55 16.96 -10.39
CA LEU A 43 3.41 15.93 -9.78
C LEU A 43 4.69 15.68 -10.59
N LEU A 44 4.60 15.69 -11.92
CA LEU A 44 5.75 15.47 -12.80
C LEU A 44 6.78 16.62 -12.79
N ALA A 45 6.41 17.80 -12.28
CA ALA A 45 7.30 18.94 -12.09
C ALA A 45 7.78 19.07 -10.63
N ALA A 46 7.32 18.19 -9.73
CA ALA A 46 7.66 18.22 -8.32
C ALA A 46 8.96 17.45 -7.99
N GLN A 47 9.60 16.82 -8.98
CA GLN A 47 10.90 16.18 -8.80
C GLN A 47 11.94 17.19 -8.28
N ASP A 48 12.75 16.76 -7.32
CA ASP A 48 13.77 17.57 -6.63
C ASP A 48 13.23 18.78 -5.84
N ARG A 49 11.92 18.82 -5.58
CA ARG A 49 11.29 19.82 -4.70
C ARG A 49 11.20 19.32 -3.26
N VAL A 50 11.07 20.27 -2.33
CA VAL A 50 10.82 19.99 -0.92
C VAL A 50 9.33 20.16 -0.64
N LEU A 51 8.72 19.18 0.03
CA LEU A 51 7.33 19.27 0.45
C LEU A 51 7.14 20.44 1.41
N ALA A 52 6.14 21.28 1.13
CA ALA A 52 5.79 22.41 1.99
C ALA A 52 5.06 21.96 3.27
N GLU A 53 4.37 20.82 3.22
CA GLU A 53 3.60 20.25 4.31
C GLU A 53 3.60 18.71 4.26
N ALA A 54 3.16 18.07 5.33
CA ALA A 54 3.00 16.63 5.37
C ALA A 54 1.87 16.18 4.41
N ILE A 55 2.13 15.13 3.64
CA ILE A 55 1.11 14.51 2.77
C ILE A 55 0.50 13.32 3.49
N THR A 56 -0.82 13.35 3.68
CA THR A 56 -1.59 12.26 4.27
C THR A 56 -2.35 11.49 3.19
N ALA A 57 -2.45 10.16 3.34
CA ALA A 57 -3.29 9.36 2.46
C ALA A 57 -4.77 9.78 2.60
N PHE A 58 -5.48 9.89 1.47
CA PHE A 58 -6.91 10.23 1.47
C PHE A 58 -7.81 9.06 1.92
N GLY A 59 -7.28 7.85 1.94
CA GLY A 59 -7.99 6.63 2.33
C GLY A 59 -7.08 5.42 2.22
N ASP A 60 -7.64 4.24 2.51
CA ASP A 60 -6.93 2.98 2.44
C ASP A 60 -6.56 2.61 1.00
N ILE A 61 -5.37 2.02 0.84
CA ILE A 61 -4.91 1.44 -0.41
C ILE A 61 -4.45 0.01 -0.08
N PRO A 62 -5.18 -1.04 -0.52
CA PRO A 62 -6.40 -0.99 -1.35
C PRO A 62 -7.64 -0.46 -0.60
N PRO A 63 -8.66 0.08 -1.31
CA PRO A 63 -9.88 0.62 -0.69
C PRO A 63 -10.83 -0.45 -0.14
N PHE A 64 -10.55 -1.73 -0.41
CA PHE A 64 -11.28 -2.89 0.07
C PHE A 64 -10.35 -4.10 0.13
N THR A 65 -10.72 -5.10 0.92
CA THR A 65 -10.07 -6.41 0.90
C THR A 65 -10.21 -7.02 -0.48
N ASN A 66 -9.09 -7.35 -1.12
CA ASN A 66 -9.07 -7.95 -2.45
C ASN A 66 -8.27 -9.25 -2.46
N SER A 67 -8.46 -10.05 -3.51
CA SER A 67 -7.68 -11.26 -3.69
C SER A 67 -6.23 -10.93 -4.06
N ALA A 68 -5.28 -11.56 -3.40
CA ALA A 68 -3.86 -11.45 -3.73
C ALA A 68 -3.43 -12.37 -4.88
N MET A 69 -4.28 -13.32 -5.28
CA MET A 69 -3.97 -14.38 -6.24
C MET A 69 -5.20 -14.76 -7.06
N ASP A 70 -5.01 -15.53 -8.13
CA ASP A 70 -6.10 -16.19 -8.84
C ASP A 70 -6.49 -17.48 -8.10
N GLY A 71 -7.78 -17.75 -7.99
CA GLY A 71 -8.27 -18.92 -7.27
C GLY A 71 -9.77 -18.87 -6.97
N TYR A 72 -10.14 -19.30 -5.77
CA TYR A 72 -11.52 -19.38 -5.33
C TYR A 72 -11.69 -18.76 -3.95
N ALA A 73 -12.56 -17.75 -3.88
CA ALA A 73 -13.03 -17.20 -2.62
C ALA A 73 -13.92 -18.23 -1.94
N VAL A 74 -13.56 -18.59 -0.71
CA VAL A 74 -14.22 -19.63 0.08
C VAL A 74 -14.43 -19.15 1.51
N ARG A 75 -15.23 -19.92 2.24
CA ARG A 75 -15.22 -19.90 3.71
C ARG A 75 -14.13 -20.86 4.18
N ALA A 76 -13.16 -20.38 4.96
CA ALA A 76 -12.07 -21.18 5.50
C ALA A 76 -12.58 -22.36 6.34
N ALA A 77 -13.71 -22.19 7.03
CA ALA A 77 -14.36 -23.26 7.78
C ALA A 77 -14.79 -24.45 6.90
N ASP A 78 -15.09 -24.21 5.62
CA ASP A 78 -15.54 -25.24 4.68
C ASP A 78 -14.37 -26.02 4.08
N THR A 79 -13.11 -25.64 4.33
CA THR A 79 -11.92 -26.37 3.87
C THR A 79 -11.21 -27.15 4.98
N VAL A 80 -11.75 -27.12 6.21
CA VAL A 80 -11.14 -27.78 7.37
C VAL A 80 -11.10 -29.30 7.17
N GLY A 81 -9.91 -29.87 7.17
CA GLY A 81 -9.69 -31.31 7.01
C GLY A 81 -9.54 -31.77 5.56
N ALA A 82 -9.54 -30.85 4.60
CA ALA A 82 -9.13 -31.15 3.22
C ALA A 82 -7.71 -31.73 3.21
N THR A 83 -7.54 -32.80 2.43
CA THR A 83 -6.25 -33.42 2.15
C THR A 83 -6.25 -33.97 0.72
N ILE A 84 -5.07 -34.17 0.14
CA ILE A 84 -4.91 -34.81 -1.19
C ILE A 84 -5.68 -36.14 -1.32
N VAL A 85 -5.75 -36.95 -0.26
CA VAL A 85 -6.42 -38.26 -0.29
C VAL A 85 -7.91 -38.20 0.06
N SER A 86 -8.36 -37.08 0.61
CA SER A 86 -9.74 -36.83 1.02
C SER A 86 -10.08 -35.36 0.77
N PRO A 87 -10.23 -34.95 -0.50
CA PRO A 87 -10.53 -33.57 -0.85
C PRO A 87 -11.92 -33.18 -0.35
N ILE A 88 -12.10 -31.89 -0.08
CA ILE A 88 -13.42 -31.31 0.15
C ILE A 88 -13.93 -30.70 -1.15
N HIS A 89 -15.16 -31.03 -1.52
CA HIS A 89 -15.79 -30.49 -2.71
C HIS A 89 -16.62 -29.26 -2.38
N LEU A 90 -16.37 -28.17 -3.11
CA LEU A 90 -17.11 -26.92 -3.01
C LEU A 90 -17.76 -26.58 -4.34
N ARG A 91 -18.97 -26.03 -4.27
CA ARG A 91 -19.74 -25.65 -5.46
C ARG A 91 -19.34 -24.27 -5.95
N VAL A 92 -18.93 -24.13 -7.21
CA VAL A 92 -18.64 -22.82 -7.79
C VAL A 92 -19.95 -22.15 -8.22
N THR A 93 -20.25 -20.99 -7.63
CA THR A 93 -21.51 -20.27 -7.84
C THR A 93 -21.38 -19.04 -8.74
N GLY A 94 -20.15 -18.62 -9.06
CA GLY A 94 -19.89 -17.47 -9.92
C GLY A 94 -18.41 -17.20 -10.15
N GLU A 95 -18.12 -16.05 -10.77
CA GLU A 95 -16.78 -15.56 -11.05
C GLU A 95 -16.71 -14.04 -10.84
N ILE A 96 -15.62 -13.57 -10.21
CA ILE A 96 -15.34 -12.15 -9.98
C ILE A 96 -14.02 -11.79 -10.70
N PRO A 97 -14.07 -11.07 -11.82
CA PRO A 97 -12.88 -10.64 -12.53
C PRO A 97 -12.18 -9.48 -11.83
N ALA A 98 -10.92 -9.25 -12.17
CA ALA A 98 -10.17 -8.08 -11.72
C ALA A 98 -10.89 -6.78 -12.16
N GLY A 99 -10.93 -5.79 -11.25
CA GLY A 99 -11.59 -4.50 -11.51
C GLY A 99 -13.13 -4.52 -11.37
N ALA A 100 -13.73 -5.66 -11.02
CA ALA A 100 -15.13 -5.70 -10.61
C ALA A 100 -15.39 -4.82 -9.38
N ALA A 101 -16.57 -4.22 -9.30
CA ALA A 101 -17.01 -3.54 -8.09
C ALA A 101 -17.45 -4.57 -7.02
N PRO A 102 -17.35 -4.25 -5.73
CA PRO A 102 -17.95 -5.07 -4.69
C PRO A 102 -19.45 -5.25 -4.94
N ASP A 103 -19.91 -6.49 -4.91
CA ASP A 103 -21.30 -6.85 -5.20
C ASP A 103 -21.85 -7.76 -4.08
N PRO A 104 -22.92 -7.35 -3.37
CA PRO A 104 -23.52 -8.16 -2.32
C PRO A 104 -24.19 -9.45 -2.83
N GLU A 105 -24.49 -9.55 -4.14
CA GLU A 105 -25.09 -10.75 -4.73
C GLU A 105 -24.08 -11.89 -4.90
N HIS A 106 -22.77 -11.59 -4.91
CA HIS A 106 -21.70 -12.58 -4.92
C HIS A 106 -21.47 -13.20 -3.53
N LEU A 107 -22.51 -13.64 -2.83
CA LEU A 107 -22.39 -14.26 -1.52
C LEU A 107 -21.79 -15.68 -1.60
N VAL A 108 -20.72 -15.93 -0.84
CA VAL A 108 -20.21 -17.29 -0.61
C VAL A 108 -20.97 -17.94 0.53
N GLU A 109 -21.88 -18.86 0.19
CA GLU A 109 -22.64 -19.68 1.15
C GLU A 109 -21.81 -20.88 1.65
N ALA A 110 -22.34 -21.60 2.66
CA ALA A 110 -21.70 -22.83 3.16
C ALA A 110 -21.57 -23.88 2.04
N GLY A 111 -20.38 -24.45 1.88
CA GLY A 111 -20.06 -25.41 0.81
C GLY A 111 -19.96 -24.75 -0.57
N GLY A 112 -19.93 -23.42 -0.63
CA GLY A 112 -19.82 -22.64 -1.86
C GLY A 112 -18.41 -22.09 -2.08
N ALA A 113 -18.14 -21.76 -3.33
CA ALA A 113 -16.94 -21.08 -3.76
C ALA A 113 -17.28 -20.12 -4.91
N ILE A 114 -16.52 -19.05 -5.06
CA ILE A 114 -16.61 -18.14 -6.21
C ILE A 114 -15.22 -18.00 -6.82
N ARG A 115 -15.10 -18.25 -8.13
CA ARG A 115 -13.82 -18.03 -8.84
C ARG A 115 -13.45 -16.56 -8.74
N ILE A 116 -12.23 -16.25 -8.35
CA ILE A 116 -11.79 -14.88 -8.09
C ILE A 116 -10.41 -14.64 -8.70
N MET A 117 -10.24 -13.49 -9.35
CA MET A 117 -8.98 -13.09 -9.96
C MET A 117 -8.21 -12.13 -9.04
N THR A 118 -6.91 -12.02 -9.26
CA THR A 118 -6.02 -11.11 -8.55
C THR A 118 -6.53 -9.66 -8.62
N GLY A 119 -6.64 -9.01 -7.46
CA GLY A 119 -7.12 -7.64 -7.31
C GLY A 119 -8.65 -7.49 -7.28
N ALA A 120 -9.42 -8.54 -7.51
CA ALA A 120 -10.87 -8.51 -7.37
C ALA A 120 -11.31 -8.36 -5.89
N PRO A 121 -12.42 -7.66 -5.60
CA PRO A 121 -12.94 -7.50 -4.25
C PRO A 121 -13.35 -8.85 -3.66
N MET A 122 -13.03 -9.06 -2.38
CA MET A 122 -13.49 -10.24 -1.66
C MET A 122 -15.02 -10.25 -1.55
N PRO A 123 -15.70 -11.33 -2.00
CA PRO A 123 -17.14 -11.45 -1.87
C PRO A 123 -17.58 -11.54 -0.41
N PRO A 124 -18.80 -11.10 -0.06
CA PRO A 124 -19.36 -11.34 1.26
C PRO A 124 -19.42 -12.85 1.55
N GLY A 125 -19.25 -13.21 2.82
CA GLY A 125 -19.24 -14.60 3.26
C GLY A 125 -17.88 -15.29 3.10
N ALA A 126 -17.01 -14.85 2.19
CA ALA A 126 -15.65 -15.37 2.07
C ALA A 126 -14.69 -14.71 3.06
N ASP A 127 -13.81 -15.51 3.65
CA ASP A 127 -12.73 -15.07 4.53
C ASP A 127 -11.36 -15.65 4.12
N ALA A 128 -11.31 -16.44 3.04
CA ALA A 128 -10.09 -17.00 2.48
C ALA A 128 -10.16 -17.13 0.95
N VAL A 129 -8.99 -17.27 0.34
CA VAL A 129 -8.82 -17.63 -1.07
C VAL A 129 -7.95 -18.89 -1.14
N VAL A 130 -8.46 -19.95 -1.77
CA VAL A 130 -7.65 -21.10 -2.18
C VAL A 130 -7.12 -20.79 -3.57
N ARG A 131 -5.80 -20.88 -3.79
CA ARG A 131 -5.23 -20.59 -5.11
C ARG A 131 -5.64 -21.66 -6.10
N PHE A 132 -5.70 -21.24 -7.36
CA PHE A 132 -6.11 -22.10 -8.46
C PHE A 132 -5.31 -23.40 -8.52
N GLU A 133 -4.00 -23.36 -8.27
CA GLU A 133 -3.12 -24.54 -8.33
C GLU A 133 -3.33 -25.56 -7.19
N GLU A 134 -4.09 -25.20 -6.15
CA GLU A 134 -4.43 -26.08 -5.01
C GLU A 134 -5.85 -26.65 -5.14
N THR A 135 -6.45 -26.54 -6.33
CA THR A 135 -7.79 -27.02 -6.62
C THR A 135 -7.84 -27.84 -7.90
N ASP A 136 -8.73 -28.83 -7.92
CA ASP A 136 -9.08 -29.59 -9.13
C ASP A 136 -10.51 -29.24 -9.56
N GLU A 137 -10.69 -28.74 -10.78
CA GLU A 137 -12.00 -28.41 -11.35
C GLU A 137 -12.67 -29.66 -11.95
N PHE A 138 -13.97 -29.85 -11.68
CA PHE A 138 -14.78 -30.91 -12.32
C PHE A 138 -16.23 -30.49 -12.54
N GLU A 139 -16.91 -31.18 -13.46
CA GLU A 139 -18.32 -30.93 -13.76
C GLU A 139 -19.25 -31.64 -12.77
N HIS A 140 -20.26 -30.93 -12.25
CA HIS A 140 -21.32 -31.53 -11.45
C HIS A 140 -22.58 -31.84 -12.31
N PRO A 141 -23.17 -33.05 -12.22
CA PRO A 141 -24.28 -33.49 -13.08
C PRO A 141 -25.58 -32.68 -12.98
N SER A 142 -25.74 -31.85 -11.94
CA SER A 142 -26.96 -31.08 -11.69
C SER A 142 -26.68 -29.57 -11.58
N GLY A 143 -26.37 -28.91 -12.70
CA GLY A 143 -26.40 -27.46 -12.74
C GLY A 143 -27.83 -26.91 -12.85
N ARG A 144 -28.07 -25.71 -12.31
CA ARG A 144 -29.33 -24.98 -12.54
C ARG A 144 -29.42 -24.63 -14.04
N ASN A 145 -30.62 -24.73 -14.61
CA ASN A 145 -30.94 -24.37 -16.00
C ASN A 145 -30.24 -25.22 -17.09
N GLY A 146 -29.89 -26.48 -16.81
CA GLY A 146 -29.44 -27.43 -17.84
C GLY A 146 -28.03 -27.20 -18.40
N ARG A 147 -27.23 -26.34 -17.75
CA ARG A 147 -25.77 -26.25 -17.97
C ARG A 147 -25.06 -27.11 -16.93
N ALA A 148 -23.95 -27.75 -17.29
CA ALA A 148 -23.09 -28.38 -16.30
C ALA A 148 -22.63 -27.31 -15.29
N GLY A 149 -22.78 -27.58 -13.99
CA GLY A 149 -22.20 -26.74 -12.95
C GLY A 149 -20.72 -27.08 -12.80
N GLN A 150 -19.92 -26.12 -12.34
CA GLN A 150 -18.52 -26.35 -12.04
C GLN A 150 -18.34 -26.44 -10.53
N ASP A 151 -17.67 -27.49 -10.07
CA ASP A 151 -17.29 -27.68 -8.67
C ASP A 151 -15.77 -27.80 -8.60
N ILE A 152 -15.22 -27.57 -7.41
CA ILE A 152 -13.78 -27.72 -7.15
C ILE A 152 -13.54 -28.70 -6.02
N GLY A 153 -12.45 -29.46 -6.12
CA GLY A 153 -11.87 -30.21 -5.02
C GLY A 153 -10.73 -29.41 -4.41
N VAL A 154 -10.83 -29.12 -3.11
CA VAL A 154 -9.76 -28.51 -2.32
C VAL A 154 -8.97 -29.63 -1.64
N THR A 155 -7.65 -29.60 -1.77
CA THR A 155 -6.72 -30.64 -1.28
C THR A 155 -5.76 -30.17 -0.22
#